data_AF-A0A7W1A3U2-F1
#
_entry.id   AF-A0A7W1A3U2-F1
#
_cell.length_a   1.000
_cell.length_b   1.000
_cell.length_c   1.000
_cell.angle_alpha   90.00
_cell.angle_beta   90.00
_cell.angle_gamma   90.00
#
_symmetry.space_group_name_H-M   'P 1'
#
loop_
_entity.id
_entity.type
_entity.pdbx_description
1 polymer ?
#
loop_
_entity_poly.entity_id
_entity_poly.type
_entity_poly.pdbx_seq_one_letter_code
_entity_poly.pdbx_strand_id
1 'polypeptide(L)'
;MARSSDPAIRLRNRDHLVEIVSSIVRDDLPIDDAKIRALATPLATAADLEQLIAMAIAELHGLHEGNIARFRLRPSELKRWRGRSE
;
A
#
# COMPACT_ATOMS: atom_id res chain seq x y z
N MET A 1 22.32 -9.72 5.68
CA MET A 1 20.91 -9.86 5.26
C MET A 1 20.24 -8.50 5.40
N ALA A 2 19.65 -7.99 4.32
CA ALA A 2 19.32 -6.58 4.13
C ALA A 2 18.49 -5.98 5.28
N ARG A 3 19.07 -5.02 6.01
CA ARG A 3 18.30 -4.04 6.80
C ARG A 3 17.69 -3.01 5.83
N SER A 4 16.92 -3.44 4.84
CA SER A 4 16.19 -2.53 3.95
C SER A 4 14.90 -2.11 4.64
N SER A 5 15.04 -1.27 5.66
CA SER A 5 13.92 -0.67 6.40
C SER A 5 14.44 0.53 7.16
N ASP A 6 15.04 1.49 6.45
CA ASP A 6 15.40 2.77 7.05
C ASP A 6 14.13 3.46 7.57
N PRO A 7 14.02 3.72 8.89
CA PRO A 7 12.87 4.42 9.45
C PRO A 7 12.59 5.77 8.80
N ALA A 8 13.62 6.46 8.30
CA ALA A 8 13.48 7.74 7.63
C ALA A 8 12.74 7.61 6.29
N ILE A 9 12.99 6.53 5.54
CA ILE A 9 12.32 6.25 4.26
C ILE A 9 10.84 5.91 4.50
N ARG A 10 10.54 5.11 5.53
CA ARG A 10 9.15 4.81 5.91
C ARG A 10 8.38 6.06 6.31
N LEU A 11 9.03 6.98 7.03
CA LEU A 11 8.40 8.22 7.44
C LEU A 11 8.12 9.13 6.23
N ARG A 12 9.08 9.26 5.31
CA ARG A 12 8.94 10.07 4.08
C ARG A 12 7.83 9.56 3.16
N ASN A 13 7.72 8.25 3.02
CA ASN A 13 6.73 7.61 2.14
C ASN A 13 5.42 7.24 2.85
N ARG A 14 5.27 7.59 4.13
CA ARG A 14 4.11 7.18 4.93
C ARG A 14 2.80 7.60 4.29
N ASP A 15 2.69 8.86 3.89
CA ASP A 15 1.44 9.40 3.36
C ASP A 15 1.15 8.82 1.96
N HIS A 16 2.18 8.58 1.16
CA HIS A 16 2.05 7.89 -0.13
C HIS A 16 1.59 6.43 0.04
N LEU A 17 2.13 5.72 1.03
CA LEU A 17 1.66 4.37 1.36
C LEU A 17 0.20 4.37 1.82
N VAL A 18 -0.19 5.33 2.65
CA VAL A 18 -1.59 5.48 3.06
C VAL A 18 -2.49 5.69 1.87
N GLU A 19 -2.10 6.57 0.95
CA GLU A 19 -2.86 6.84 -0.26
C GLU A 19 -3.01 5.58 -1.11
N ILE A 20 -1.89 4.96 -1.53
CA ILE A 20 -1.90 3.79 -2.43
C ILE A 20 -2.70 2.64 -1.82
N VAL A 21 -2.41 2.26 -0.57
CA VAL A 21 -3.07 1.13 0.09
C VAL A 21 -4.57 1.39 0.26
N SER A 22 -4.95 2.61 0.64
CA SER A 22 -6.36 2.94 0.82
C SER A 22 -7.12 2.97 -0.50
N SER A 23 -6.52 3.44 -1.59
CA SER A 23 -7.12 3.47 -2.92
C SER A 23 -7.34 2.06 -3.47
N ILE A 24 -6.34 1.17 -3.38
CA ILE A 24 -6.48 -0.23 -3.80
C ILE A 24 -7.66 -0.91 -3.09
N VAL A 25 -7.79 -0.74 -1.77
CA VAL A 25 -8.86 -1.38 -1.00
C VAL A 25 -10.23 -0.73 -1.26
N ARG A 26 -10.31 0.60 -1.36
CA ARG A 26 -11.58 1.30 -1.56
C ARG A 26 -12.15 1.11 -2.95
N ASP A 27 -11.29 1.18 -3.97
CA ASP A 27 -11.64 0.98 -5.38
C ASP A 27 -11.75 -0.49 -5.76
N ASP A 28 -11.43 -1.36 -4.80
CA ASP A 28 -11.57 -2.80 -4.90
C ASP A 28 -10.74 -3.38 -6.04
N LEU A 29 -9.47 -2.97 -6.09
CA LEU A 29 -8.50 -3.39 -7.09
C LEU A 29 -7.68 -4.58 -6.59
N PRO A 30 -7.30 -5.54 -7.45
CA PRO A 30 -6.41 -6.61 -7.03
C PRO A 30 -5.03 -6.07 -6.65
N ILE A 31 -4.27 -6.86 -5.89
CA ILE A 31 -2.83 -6.60 -5.66
C ILE A 31 -2.10 -6.88 -6.98
N ASP A 32 -2.05 -5.87 -7.85
CA ASP A 32 -1.47 -5.92 -9.18
C ASP A 32 -0.37 -4.86 -9.32
N ASP A 33 0.80 -5.28 -9.80
CA ASP A 33 1.99 -4.43 -9.91
C ASP A 33 1.76 -3.23 -10.84
N ALA A 34 1.04 -3.41 -11.95
CA ALA A 34 0.78 -2.33 -12.89
C ALA A 34 -0.17 -1.28 -12.30
N LYS A 35 -1.22 -1.70 -11.57
CA LYS A 35 -2.12 -0.78 -10.86
C LYS A 35 -1.40 -0.03 -9.75
N ILE A 36 -0.59 -0.72 -8.95
CA ILE A 36 0.16 -0.12 -7.84
C ILE A 36 1.20 0.87 -8.39
N ARG A 37 1.93 0.52 -9.45
CA ARG A 37 2.87 1.45 -10.12
C ARG A 37 2.16 2.68 -10.67
N ALA A 38 0.97 2.52 -11.27
CA ALA A 38 0.20 3.66 -11.77
C ALA A 38 -0.19 4.64 -10.66
N LEU A 39 -0.55 4.14 -9.46
CA LEU A 39 -0.83 4.97 -8.28
C LEU A 39 0.43 5.58 -7.68
N ALA A 40 1.56 4.87 -7.69
CA ALA A 40 2.82 5.33 -7.10
C ALA A 40 3.57 6.36 -7.96
N THR A 41 3.47 6.27 -9.29
CA THR A 41 4.19 7.12 -10.25
C THR A 41 3.98 8.63 -10.00
N PRO A 42 2.75 9.14 -9.76
CA PRO A 42 2.56 10.56 -9.48
C PRO A 42 2.99 10.99 -8.06
N LEU A 43 3.28 10.05 -7.16
CA LEU A 43 3.56 10.31 -5.74
C LEU A 43 5.07 10.30 -5.43
N ALA A 44 5.87 9.56 -6.18
CA ALA A 44 7.28 9.35 -5.88
C ALA A 44 8.21 9.90 -6.96
N THR A 45 9.44 10.19 -6.55
CA THR A 45 10.54 10.40 -7.51
C THR A 45 10.90 9.07 -8.18
N ALA A 46 11.54 9.12 -9.35
CA ALA A 46 12.04 7.91 -10.02
C ALA A 46 12.99 7.07 -9.14
N ALA A 47 13.71 7.71 -8.21
CA ALA A 47 14.62 7.03 -7.29
C ALA A 47 13.87 6.25 -6.20
N ASP A 48 12.70 6.73 -5.76
CA ASP A 48 11.92 6.13 -4.68
C ASP A 48 10.80 5.20 -5.18
N LEU A 49 10.44 5.28 -6.46
CA LEU A 49 9.25 4.64 -7.03
C LEU A 49 9.22 3.12 -6.79
N GLU A 50 10.29 2.41 -7.14
CA GLU A 50 10.35 0.95 -7.01
C GLU A 50 10.30 0.51 -5.54
N GLN A 51 10.92 1.29 -4.65
CA GLN A 51 10.86 1.02 -3.22
C GLN A 51 9.45 1.27 -2.64
N LEU A 52 8.79 2.34 -3.08
CA LEU A 52 7.42 2.63 -2.68
C LEU A 52 6.44 1.54 -3.14
N ILE A 53 6.58 1.05 -4.39
CA ILE A 53 5.77 -0.05 -4.93
C ILE A 53 5.97 -1.32 -4.09
N ALA A 54 7.22 -1.72 -3.85
CA ALA A 54 7.53 -2.90 -3.05
C ALA A 54 6.97 -2.79 -1.62
N MET A 55 7.04 -1.60 -1.01
CA MET A 55 6.46 -1.35 0.30
C MET A 55 4.93 -1.43 0.25
N ALA A 56 4.27 -0.85 -0.74
CA ALA A 56 2.80 -0.91 -0.89
C ALA A 56 2.30 -2.36 -1.05
N ILE A 57 2.99 -3.17 -1.87
CA ILE A 57 2.67 -4.60 -2.05
C ILE A 57 2.79 -5.36 -0.72
N ALA A 58 3.91 -5.16 0.00
CA ALA A 58 4.11 -5.81 1.30
C ALA A 58 3.01 -5.41 2.30
N GLU A 59 2.62 -4.14 2.33
CA GLU A 59 1.56 -3.64 3.20
C GLU A 59 0.19 -4.21 2.84
N LEU A 60 -0.16 -4.28 1.54
CA LEU A 60 -1.41 -4.88 1.05
C LEU A 60 -1.54 -6.36 1.41
N HIS A 61 -0.46 -7.14 1.24
CA HIS A 61 -0.44 -8.54 1.68
C HIS A 61 -0.59 -8.67 3.19
N GLY A 62 0.03 -7.76 3.96
CA GLY A 62 -0.03 -7.74 5.42
C GLY A 62 -1.29 -7.09 6.02
N LEU A 63 -2.26 -6.64 5.21
CA LEU A 63 -3.48 -6.00 5.72
C LEU A 63 -4.35 -6.97 6.55
N HIS A 64 -4.67 -6.56 7.76
CA HIS A 64 -5.60 -7.24 8.66
C HIS A 64 -6.32 -6.22 9.56
N GLU A 65 -7.43 -6.60 10.19
CA GLU A 65 -8.26 -5.66 10.99
C GLU A 65 -7.46 -4.89 12.07
N GLY A 66 -6.44 -5.51 12.66
CA GLY A 66 -5.56 -4.84 13.63
C GLY A 66 -4.65 -3.73 13.10
N ASN A 67 -4.45 -3.60 11.78
CA ASN A 67 -3.54 -2.61 11.20
C ASN A 67 -4.20 -1.67 10.17
N ILE A 68 -5.46 -1.89 9.79
CA ILE A 68 -6.13 -1.09 8.74
C ILE A 68 -6.38 0.38 9.13
N ALA A 69 -6.44 0.67 10.43
CA ALA A 69 -6.63 2.04 10.91
C ALA A 69 -5.52 2.99 10.43
N ARG A 70 -4.28 2.50 10.25
CA ARG A 70 -3.15 3.31 9.75
C ARG A 70 -3.36 3.78 8.31
N PHE A 71 -4.14 3.03 7.53
CA PHE A 71 -4.50 3.33 6.16
C PHE A 71 -5.88 4.02 6.05
N ARG A 72 -6.47 4.43 7.18
CA ARG A 72 -7.79 5.08 7.24
C ARG A 72 -8.91 4.22 6.62
N LEU A 73 -8.78 2.91 6.76
CA LEU A 73 -9.74 1.93 6.25
C LEU A 73 -10.62 1.41 7.40
N ARG A 74 -11.87 1.06 7.07
CA ARG A 74 -12.85 0.43 7.96
C ARG A 74 -12.81 -1.10 7.79
N PRO A 75 -13.14 -1.88 8.84
CA PRO A 75 -13.21 -3.35 8.72
C PRO A 75 -14.14 -3.83 7.60
N SER A 76 -15.25 -3.12 7.34
CA SER A 76 -16.17 -3.45 6.25
C SER A 76 -15.57 -3.26 4.86
N GLU A 77 -14.69 -2.28 4.66
CA GLU A 77 -13.98 -2.07 3.40
C GLU A 77 -12.98 -3.20 3.15
N LEU A 78 -12.21 -3.58 4.18
CA LEU A 78 -11.29 -4.71 4.07
C LEU A 78 -12.02 -6.02 3.75
N LYS A 79 -13.14 -6.30 4.44
CA LYS A 79 -13.93 -7.52 4.21
C LYS A 79 -14.48 -7.59 2.80
N ARG A 80 -15.03 -6.48 2.29
CA ARG A 80 -15.53 -6.37 0.92
C ARG A 80 -14.42 -6.69 -0.09
N TRP A 81 -13.27 -6.06 0.08
CA TRP A 81 -12.13 -6.22 -0.81
C TRP A 81 -11.57 -7.65 -0.83
N ARG A 82 -11.42 -8.28 0.34
CA ARG A 82 -10.97 -9.67 0.43
C ARG A 82 -11.93 -10.64 -0.24
N GLY A 83 -13.24 -10.42 -0.12
CA GLY A 83 -14.26 -11.27 -0.75
C GLY A 83 -14.34 -11.16 -2.28
N ARG A 84 -13.65 -10.21 -2.91
CA ARG A 84 -13.53 -10.09 -4.38
C ARG A 84 -12.12 -10.38 -4.91
N SER A 85 -11.14 -10.48 -4.02
CA SER A 85 -9.74 -10.80 -4.35
C SER A 85 -9.44 -12.30 -4.29
N GLU A 86 -10.48 -13.14 -4.25
CA GLU A 86 -10.44 -14.61 -4.19
C GLU A 86 -10.84 -15.24 -5.54
#